data_AF-A0A1Q6DZX1-F1
#
_entry.id   AF-A0A1Q6DZX1-F1
#
_cell.length_a   1.000
_cell.length_b   1.000
_cell.length_c   1.000
_cell.angle_alpha   90.00
_cell.angle_beta   90.00
_cell.angle_gamma   90.00
#
_symmetry.space_group_name_H-M   'P 1'
#
loop_
_entity.id
_entity.type
_entity.pdbx_description
1 polymer ?
#
loop_
_entity_poly.entity_id
_entity_poly.type
_entity_poly.pdbx_seq_one_letter_code
_entity_poly.pdbx_strand_id
1 'polypeptide(L)'
;MKKIKWLAIIVAACALALCLVGCSGSSQDAQQQEAKDNGLSAAKTTDGIIEDIQNDFKTTKEGILSEESKAKEAAGDSFDSYVAGKAAITDWYASTQDASEKLFERTNQNAVNYYKLVASQGKSKDYSELKNEMTKFYRAVYEDEMTDFYRGIYQDAMSDMYDTYYAGVLQSSSGKVAYKTLSDECTEFYRAYSDAQSDLYRSYSDAQSDLYRDYSDVLSAFYNKEYDVDKTLGNK
;
A
#
# COMPACT_ATOMS: atom_id res chain seq x y z
N MET A 1 30.82 4.48 31.83
CA MET A 1 29.50 4.48 32.51
C MET A 1 28.67 5.68 32.07
N LYS A 2 27.59 5.48 31.31
CA LYS A 2 26.41 6.36 31.24
C LYS A 2 25.29 5.48 30.66
N LYS A 3 24.26 5.19 31.45
CA LYS A 3 23.14 4.34 31.03
C LYS A 3 22.09 5.22 30.34
N ILE A 4 21.76 4.92 29.09
CA ILE A 4 20.61 5.52 28.42
C ILE A 4 19.44 4.53 28.56
N LYS A 5 18.32 5.02 29.07
CA LYS A 5 17.14 4.21 29.38
C LYS A 5 16.32 4.01 28.11
N TRP A 6 15.93 2.78 27.82
CA TRP A 6 14.86 2.51 26.87
C TRP A 6 13.54 3.07 27.39
N LEU A 7 12.81 3.78 26.54
CA LEU A 7 11.41 4.15 26.75
C LEU A 7 10.54 3.13 26.01
N ALA A 8 9.74 2.38 26.76
CA ALA A 8 8.77 1.45 26.19
C ALA A 8 7.62 2.23 25.54
N ILE A 9 7.34 1.97 24.28
CA ILE A 9 6.13 2.47 23.60
C ILE A 9 4.97 1.58 24.04
N ILE A 10 3.99 2.19 24.70
CA ILE A 10 2.77 1.52 25.15
C ILE A 10 1.81 1.43 23.97
N VAL A 11 1.49 0.22 23.52
CA VAL A 11 0.38 -0.03 22.58
C VAL A 11 -0.94 0.19 23.34
N ALA A 12 -1.65 1.26 23.01
CA ALA A 12 -2.94 1.59 23.61
C ALA A 12 -4.06 0.78 22.95
N ALA A 13 -4.38 -0.38 23.50
CA ALA A 13 -5.62 -1.09 23.19
C ALA A 13 -6.79 -0.45 23.94
N CYS A 14 -7.74 0.18 23.22
CA CYS A 14 -8.96 0.74 23.78
C CYS A 14 -10.16 -0.16 23.49
N ALA A 15 -10.69 -0.79 24.54
CA ALA A 15 -11.97 -1.52 24.52
C ALA A 15 -12.78 -1.19 25.78
N LEU A 16 -14.12 -1.28 25.66
CA LEU A 16 -15.15 -1.06 26.69
C LEU A 16 -15.33 0.40 27.17
N ALA A 17 -16.53 0.85 27.62
CA ALA A 17 -17.91 0.41 27.36
C ALA A 17 -18.92 1.47 27.88
N LEU A 18 -20.14 1.43 27.33
CA LEU A 18 -21.46 1.78 27.90
C LEU A 18 -21.58 2.80 29.07
N CYS A 19 -22.45 3.80 28.87
CA CYS A 19 -23.36 4.29 29.92
C CYS A 19 -24.70 4.77 29.33
N LEU A 20 -25.81 4.47 30.01
CA LEU A 20 -27.20 4.79 29.63
C LEU A 20 -27.88 5.62 30.75
N VAL A 21 -28.08 6.93 30.52
CA VAL A 21 -28.98 7.87 31.26
C VAL A 21 -29.26 9.07 30.31
N GLY A 22 -30.43 9.73 30.24
CA GLY A 22 -31.73 9.44 30.85
C GLY A 22 -32.66 10.67 30.92
N CYS A 23 -33.58 10.81 29.95
CA CYS A 23 -34.78 11.69 29.92
C CYS A 23 -34.65 13.21 30.21
N SER A 24 -34.90 14.04 29.19
CA SER A 24 -35.92 15.10 29.21
C SER A 24 -36.25 15.53 27.78
N GLY A 25 -37.53 15.65 27.42
CA GLY A 25 -37.94 15.74 26.01
C GLY A 25 -38.03 17.15 25.43
N SER A 26 -38.04 17.22 24.10
CA SER A 26 -38.85 18.13 23.28
C SER A 26 -38.90 17.62 21.84
N SER A 27 -40.07 17.69 21.21
CA SER A 27 -40.38 16.99 19.96
C SER A 27 -39.65 17.57 18.73
N GLN A 28 -38.69 16.84 18.15
CA GLN A 28 -38.24 17.11 16.77
C GLN A 28 -37.61 15.92 15.99
N ASP A 29 -37.70 14.68 16.48
CA ASP A 29 -37.11 13.50 15.83
C ASP A 29 -38.09 12.72 14.92
N ALA A 30 -38.45 13.31 13.78
CA ALA A 30 -39.26 12.63 12.75
C ALA A 30 -38.76 12.83 11.29
N GLN A 31 -37.64 13.52 11.09
CA GLN A 31 -37.05 13.74 9.75
C GLN A 31 -35.53 13.52 9.68
N GLN A 32 -34.92 12.88 10.68
CA GLN A 32 -33.47 12.61 10.70
C GLN A 32 -33.09 11.14 10.94
N GLN A 33 -34.00 10.22 10.60
CA GLN A 33 -33.80 8.78 10.79
C GLN A 33 -34.17 7.94 9.55
N GLU A 34 -33.69 8.36 8.38
CA GLU A 34 -33.69 7.53 7.15
C GLU A 34 -32.38 7.70 6.34
N ALA A 35 -31.29 8.09 7.02
CA ALA A 35 -29.95 8.27 6.44
C ALA A 35 -28.85 7.63 7.33
N LYS A 36 -29.15 6.47 7.90
CA LYS A 36 -28.24 5.67 8.75
C LYS A 36 -28.22 4.18 8.35
N ASP A 37 -28.16 3.89 7.06
CA ASP A 37 -27.73 2.58 6.57
C ASP A 37 -27.14 2.67 5.16
N ASN A 38 -25.94 3.26 5.06
CA ASN A 38 -25.02 3.12 3.93
C ASN A 38 -23.65 3.68 4.37
N GLY A 39 -22.71 2.79 4.64
CA GLY A 39 -21.43 3.10 5.29
C GLY A 39 -20.40 3.79 4.39
N LEU A 40 -20.62 5.06 4.03
CA LEU A 40 -19.57 5.93 3.49
C LEU A 40 -19.11 6.92 4.57
N SER A 41 -17.88 6.72 5.06
CA SER A 41 -17.19 7.68 5.93
C SER A 41 -16.03 8.37 5.21
N ALA A 42 -15.87 9.66 5.50
CA ALA A 42 -14.77 10.56 5.11
C ALA A 42 -14.71 11.08 3.66
N ALA A 43 -14.74 10.26 2.61
CA ALA A 43 -14.58 10.77 1.24
C ALA A 43 -15.91 11.27 0.63
N LYS A 44 -16.08 12.60 0.50
CA LYS A 44 -17.32 13.24 -0.01
C LYS A 44 -17.28 13.67 -1.49
N THR A 45 -16.13 13.59 -2.14
CA THR A 45 -15.89 14.04 -3.51
C THR A 45 -14.98 13.06 -4.24
N THR A 46 -15.01 13.06 -5.57
CA THR A 46 -14.06 12.31 -6.41
C THR A 46 -12.62 12.69 -6.08
N ASP A 47 -12.36 13.98 -5.92
CA ASP A 47 -11.05 14.53 -5.52
C ASP A 47 -10.58 14.01 -4.16
N GLY A 48 -11.47 13.94 -3.16
CA GLY A 48 -11.12 13.41 -1.83
C GLY A 48 -10.73 11.93 -1.86
N ILE A 49 -11.38 11.11 -2.70
CA ILE A 49 -10.99 9.70 -2.86
C ILE A 49 -9.60 9.58 -3.52
N ILE A 50 -9.28 10.46 -4.47
CA ILE A 50 -7.92 10.50 -5.05
C ILE A 50 -6.91 10.91 -3.97
N GLU A 51 -7.16 12.01 -3.25
CA GLU A 51 -6.28 12.48 -2.16
C GLU A 51 -6.05 11.40 -1.09
N ASP A 52 -7.09 10.65 -0.69
CA ASP A 52 -6.99 9.54 0.25
C ASP A 52 -6.08 8.42 -0.28
N ILE A 53 -6.19 8.04 -1.56
CA ILE A 53 -5.30 7.05 -2.21
C ILE A 53 -3.86 7.56 -2.23
N GLN A 54 -3.61 8.79 -2.70
CA GLN A 54 -2.26 9.35 -2.79
C GLN A 54 -1.57 9.44 -1.42
N ASN A 55 -2.32 9.81 -0.38
CA ASN A 55 -1.81 9.82 0.99
C ASN A 55 -1.48 8.41 1.50
N ASP A 56 -2.24 7.40 1.10
CA ASP A 56 -2.00 6.00 1.47
C ASP A 56 -0.76 5.40 0.79
N PHE A 57 -0.58 5.67 -0.52
CA PHE A 57 0.66 5.36 -1.25
C PHE A 57 1.87 6.01 -0.60
N LYS A 58 1.82 7.32 -0.38
CA LYS A 58 2.88 8.08 0.27
C LYS A 58 3.24 7.50 1.64
N THR A 59 2.25 7.31 2.50
CA THR A 59 2.46 6.82 3.88
C THR A 59 2.99 5.40 3.90
N THR A 60 2.50 4.52 3.02
CA THR A 60 2.98 3.15 2.90
C THR A 60 4.43 3.11 2.41
N LYS A 61 4.80 3.91 1.39
CA LYS A 61 6.19 4.05 0.93
C LYS A 61 7.12 4.56 2.03
N GLU A 62 6.74 5.62 2.74
CA GLU A 62 7.52 6.18 3.85
C GLU A 62 7.71 5.13 4.98
N GLY A 63 6.71 4.29 5.23
CA GLY A 63 6.82 3.15 6.15
C GLY A 63 7.84 2.11 5.70
N ILE A 64 7.74 1.62 4.45
CA ILE A 64 8.64 0.61 3.89
C ILE A 64 10.10 1.07 3.93
N LEU A 65 10.38 2.32 3.52
CA LEU A 65 11.73 2.90 3.53
C LEU A 65 12.26 3.15 4.97
N SER A 66 11.36 3.38 5.93
CA SER A 66 11.74 3.47 7.34
C SER A 66 12.16 2.10 7.92
N GLU A 67 11.44 1.03 7.58
CA GLU A 67 11.84 -0.33 7.98
C GLU A 67 13.11 -0.80 7.24
N GLU A 68 13.30 -0.39 5.98
CA GLU A 68 14.52 -0.66 5.21
C GLU A 68 15.76 -0.09 5.93
N SER A 69 15.65 1.16 6.37
CA SER A 69 16.71 1.86 7.11
C SER A 69 17.05 1.12 8.42
N LYS A 70 16.05 0.62 9.16
CA LYS A 70 16.25 -0.16 10.39
C LYS A 70 16.88 -1.53 10.12
N ALA A 71 16.47 -2.19 9.04
CA ALA A 71 17.07 -3.46 8.62
C ALA A 71 18.55 -3.29 8.28
N LYS A 72 18.91 -2.18 7.59
CA LYS A 72 20.29 -1.81 7.30
C LYS A 72 21.09 -1.50 8.57
N GLU A 73 20.53 -0.72 9.50
CA GLU A 73 21.16 -0.46 10.81
C GLU A 73 21.41 -1.76 11.60
N ALA A 74 20.51 -2.74 11.53
CA ALA A 74 20.64 -4.02 12.22
C ALA A 74 21.69 -4.97 11.60
N ALA A 75 21.80 -4.99 10.26
CA ALA A 75 22.80 -5.80 9.55
C ALA A 75 24.18 -5.11 9.44
N GLY A 76 24.26 -3.79 9.61
CA GLY A 76 25.53 -3.04 9.60
C GLY A 76 26.27 -3.09 8.26
N ASP A 77 27.58 -2.88 8.31
CA ASP A 77 28.45 -2.63 7.13
C ASP A 77 29.61 -3.65 6.98
N SER A 78 29.63 -4.70 7.80
CA SER A 78 30.69 -5.72 7.85
C SER A 78 30.14 -7.14 7.67
N PHE A 79 31.01 -8.09 7.32
CA PHE A 79 30.59 -9.50 7.20
C PHE A 79 29.99 -10.04 8.50
N ASP A 80 30.66 -9.81 9.63
CA ASP A 80 30.24 -10.34 10.93
C ASP A 80 28.93 -9.69 11.41
N SER A 81 28.73 -8.39 11.16
CA SER A 81 27.46 -7.72 11.46
C SER A 81 26.34 -8.20 10.54
N TYR A 82 26.64 -8.40 9.24
CA TYR A 82 25.66 -8.91 8.29
C TYR A 82 25.18 -10.31 8.70
N VAL A 83 26.10 -11.24 8.99
CA VAL A 83 25.73 -12.61 9.42
C VAL A 83 24.91 -12.59 10.71
N ALA A 84 25.21 -11.66 11.64
CA ALA A 84 24.44 -11.50 12.87
C ALA A 84 23.06 -10.85 12.67
N GLY A 85 22.90 -9.98 11.66
CA GLY A 85 21.70 -9.15 11.45
C GLY A 85 20.86 -9.50 10.21
N LYS A 86 21.28 -10.44 9.34
CA LYS A 86 20.62 -10.75 8.06
C LYS A 86 19.14 -11.11 8.15
N ALA A 87 18.68 -11.59 9.31
CA ALA A 87 17.25 -11.81 9.57
C ALA A 87 16.41 -10.54 9.39
N ALA A 88 16.92 -9.37 9.77
CA ALA A 88 16.21 -8.11 9.60
C ALA A 88 15.99 -7.74 8.12
N ILE A 89 16.87 -8.18 7.22
CA ILE A 89 16.71 -7.99 5.76
C ILE A 89 15.58 -8.88 5.24
N THR A 90 15.51 -10.14 5.68
CA THR A 90 14.42 -11.05 5.29
C THR A 90 13.08 -10.65 5.90
N ASP A 91 13.08 -10.14 7.13
CA ASP A 91 11.89 -9.56 7.77
C ASP A 91 11.41 -8.31 7.01
N TRP A 92 12.34 -7.47 6.54
CA TRP A 92 12.01 -6.33 5.70
C TRP A 92 11.36 -6.74 4.38
N TYR A 93 11.90 -7.73 3.66
CA TYR A 93 11.28 -8.26 2.43
C TYR A 93 9.83 -8.73 2.69
N ALA A 94 9.61 -9.52 3.75
CA ALA A 94 8.28 -10.02 4.10
C ALA A 94 7.31 -8.89 4.49
N SER A 95 7.77 -7.89 5.26
CA SER A 95 6.96 -6.72 5.62
C SER A 95 6.63 -5.82 4.43
N THR A 96 7.55 -5.73 3.45
CA THR A 96 7.36 -4.98 2.21
C THR A 96 6.27 -5.62 1.35
N GLN A 97 6.28 -6.95 1.21
CA GLN A 97 5.23 -7.69 0.50
C GLN A 97 3.85 -7.44 1.14
N ASP A 98 3.74 -7.67 2.45
CA ASP A 98 2.49 -7.52 3.21
C ASP A 98 1.94 -6.07 3.17
N ALA A 99 2.81 -5.07 3.27
CA ALA A 99 2.43 -3.67 3.15
C ALA A 99 1.93 -3.33 1.73
N SER A 100 2.58 -3.87 0.70
CA SER A 100 2.25 -3.65 -0.71
C SER A 100 0.89 -4.26 -1.07
N GLU A 101 0.66 -5.53 -0.73
CA GLU A 101 -0.61 -6.22 -0.97
C GLU A 101 -1.78 -5.48 -0.31
N LYS A 102 -1.60 -5.04 0.94
CA LYS A 102 -2.62 -4.28 1.66
C LYS A 102 -2.87 -2.90 1.05
N LEU A 103 -1.85 -2.23 0.51
CA LEU A 103 -2.00 -0.95 -0.20
C LEU A 103 -2.78 -1.12 -1.50
N PHE A 104 -2.45 -2.16 -2.29
CA PHE A 104 -3.14 -2.43 -3.55
C PHE A 104 -4.61 -2.82 -3.32
N GLU A 105 -4.91 -3.61 -2.29
CA GLU A 105 -6.28 -3.93 -1.89
C GLU A 105 -7.09 -2.68 -1.52
N ARG A 106 -6.55 -1.80 -0.66
CA ARG A 106 -7.20 -0.52 -0.30
C ARG A 106 -7.38 0.40 -1.52
N THR A 107 -6.41 0.39 -2.43
CA THR A 107 -6.47 1.16 -3.69
C THR A 107 -7.61 0.67 -4.58
N ASN A 108 -7.76 -0.65 -4.75
CA ASN A 108 -8.85 -1.23 -5.53
C ASN A 108 -10.23 -0.93 -4.90
N GLN A 109 -10.36 -1.06 -3.58
CA GLN A 109 -11.60 -0.69 -2.85
C GLN A 109 -11.95 0.79 -3.06
N ASN A 110 -10.97 1.69 -2.96
CA ASN A 110 -11.17 3.12 -3.19
C ASN A 110 -11.43 3.45 -4.67
N ALA A 111 -10.85 2.72 -5.63
CA ALA A 111 -11.17 2.83 -7.05
C ALA A 111 -12.66 2.50 -7.32
N VAL A 112 -13.17 1.40 -6.75
CA VAL A 112 -14.59 1.04 -6.85
C VAL A 112 -15.49 2.13 -6.25
N ASN A 113 -15.11 2.69 -5.09
CA ASN A 113 -15.82 3.81 -4.47
C ASN A 113 -15.82 5.07 -5.37
N TYR A 114 -14.68 5.38 -6.01
CA TYR A 114 -14.57 6.47 -6.98
C TYR A 114 -15.53 6.25 -8.16
N TYR A 115 -15.51 5.07 -8.76
CA TYR A 115 -16.38 4.72 -9.90
C TYR A 115 -17.86 4.83 -9.53
N LYS A 116 -18.27 4.35 -8.35
CA LYS A 116 -19.65 4.49 -7.84
C LYS A 116 -20.05 5.95 -7.67
N LEU A 117 -19.15 6.80 -7.17
CA LEU A 117 -19.41 8.23 -7.02
C LEU A 117 -19.56 8.93 -8.37
N VAL A 118 -18.71 8.63 -9.35
CA VAL A 118 -18.85 9.14 -10.74
C VAL A 118 -20.15 8.66 -11.37
N ALA A 119 -20.50 7.38 -11.22
CA ALA A 119 -21.74 6.80 -11.72
C ALA A 119 -23.00 7.50 -11.15
N SER A 120 -23.00 7.83 -9.86
CA SER A 120 -24.12 8.57 -9.24
C SER A 120 -24.34 9.97 -9.84
N GLN A 121 -23.29 10.59 -10.38
CA GLN A 121 -23.35 11.88 -11.08
C GLN A 121 -23.76 11.72 -12.55
N GLY A 122 -23.65 10.51 -13.12
CA GLY A 122 -23.85 10.22 -14.55
C GLY A 122 -25.27 10.42 -15.07
N LYS A 123 -26.29 10.50 -14.21
CA LYS A 123 -27.65 10.89 -14.62
C LYS A 123 -27.80 12.38 -14.90
N SER A 124 -26.84 13.20 -14.46
CA SER A 124 -26.82 14.67 -14.64
C SER A 124 -25.67 15.18 -15.52
N LYS A 125 -24.72 14.31 -15.88
CA LYS A 125 -23.53 14.62 -16.68
C LYS A 125 -23.63 14.04 -18.10
N ASP A 126 -22.93 14.63 -19.06
CA ASP A 126 -22.72 13.97 -20.35
C ASP A 126 -21.53 12.98 -20.32
N TYR A 127 -21.38 12.15 -21.36
CA TYR A 127 -20.30 11.17 -21.41
C TYR A 127 -18.89 11.81 -21.43
N SER A 128 -18.74 13.01 -21.98
CA SER A 128 -17.46 13.72 -22.01
C SER A 128 -17.04 14.13 -20.60
N GLU A 129 -17.98 14.64 -19.80
CA GLU A 129 -17.75 14.97 -18.40
C GLU A 129 -17.39 13.73 -17.56
N LEU A 130 -18.12 12.61 -17.76
CA LEU A 130 -17.81 11.34 -17.08
C LEU A 130 -16.43 10.79 -17.47
N LYS A 131 -16.10 10.83 -18.78
CA LYS A 131 -14.78 10.44 -19.27
C LYS A 131 -13.67 11.31 -18.67
N ASN A 132 -13.91 12.61 -18.45
CA ASN A 132 -12.93 13.50 -17.85
C ASN A 132 -12.66 13.15 -16.38
N GLU A 133 -13.68 12.84 -15.57
CA GLU A 133 -13.50 12.34 -14.20
C GLU A 133 -12.70 11.03 -14.20
N MET A 134 -13.12 10.05 -15.00
CA MET A 134 -12.41 8.76 -15.12
C MET A 134 -10.95 8.95 -15.55
N THR A 135 -10.67 9.85 -16.51
CA THR A 135 -9.31 10.18 -16.96
C THR A 135 -8.48 10.84 -15.86
N LYS A 136 -9.10 11.65 -14.97
CA LYS A 136 -8.43 12.26 -13.82
C LYS A 136 -7.95 11.20 -12.83
N PHE A 137 -8.81 10.25 -12.48
CA PHE A 137 -8.45 9.10 -11.63
C PHE A 137 -7.33 8.26 -12.26
N TYR A 138 -7.47 7.92 -13.54
CA TYR A 138 -6.49 7.11 -14.27
C TYR A 138 -5.08 7.73 -14.24
N ARG A 139 -4.97 9.04 -14.47
CA ARG A 139 -3.69 9.75 -14.35
C ARG A 139 -3.15 9.70 -12.93
N ALA A 140 -3.92 10.21 -11.97
CA ALA A 140 -3.44 10.38 -10.60
C ALA A 140 -3.06 9.04 -9.95
N VAL A 141 -3.85 7.97 -10.14
CA VAL A 141 -3.63 6.70 -9.43
C VAL A 141 -2.87 5.68 -10.28
N TYR A 142 -3.30 5.44 -11.53
CA TYR A 142 -2.72 4.38 -12.36
C TYR A 142 -1.42 4.82 -13.06
N GLU A 143 -1.35 6.05 -13.57
CA GLU A 143 -0.11 6.54 -14.21
C GLU A 143 0.90 7.07 -13.19
N ASP A 144 0.47 7.88 -12.21
CA ASP A 144 1.36 8.53 -11.26
C ASP A 144 1.68 7.64 -10.03
N GLU A 145 0.74 7.37 -9.11
CA GLU A 145 1.05 6.65 -7.85
C GLU A 145 1.61 5.24 -8.07
N MET A 146 1.04 4.42 -8.97
CA MET A 146 1.56 3.07 -9.24
C MET A 146 2.98 3.11 -9.82
N THR A 147 3.29 4.06 -10.70
CA THR A 147 4.65 4.22 -11.26
C THR A 147 5.64 4.70 -10.20
N ASP A 148 5.22 5.62 -9.33
CA ASP A 148 6.04 6.12 -8.23
C ASP A 148 6.31 5.03 -7.18
N PHE A 149 5.34 4.16 -6.90
CA PHE A 149 5.54 2.96 -6.08
C PHE A 149 6.54 2.00 -6.71
N TYR A 150 6.35 1.64 -7.99
CA TYR A 150 7.24 0.72 -8.71
C TYR A 150 8.68 1.20 -8.70
N ARG A 151 8.92 2.50 -8.98
CA ARG A 151 10.26 3.10 -8.92
C ARG A 151 10.82 3.07 -7.50
N GLY A 152 10.15 3.73 -6.55
CA GLY A 152 10.72 3.95 -5.22
C GLY A 152 10.89 2.69 -4.37
N ILE A 153 10.06 1.66 -4.56
CA ILE A 153 10.13 0.43 -3.76
C ILE A 153 10.72 -0.73 -4.57
N TYR A 154 10.09 -1.12 -5.68
CA TYR A 154 10.51 -2.32 -6.42
C TYR A 154 11.85 -2.14 -7.16
N GLN A 155 12.14 -0.95 -7.68
CA GLN A 155 13.43 -0.66 -8.31
C GLN A 155 14.45 -0.17 -7.28
N ASP A 156 14.19 0.98 -6.64
CA ASP A 156 15.22 1.71 -5.88
C ASP A 156 15.56 1.01 -4.56
N ALA A 157 14.59 0.77 -3.66
CA ALA A 157 14.85 0.14 -2.35
C ALA A 157 15.36 -1.30 -2.47
N MET A 158 14.79 -2.11 -3.37
CA MET A 158 15.29 -3.47 -3.61
C MET A 158 16.73 -3.46 -4.16
N SER A 159 17.05 -2.58 -5.12
CA SER A 159 18.43 -2.45 -5.63
C SER A 159 19.38 -1.99 -4.53
N ASP A 160 19.01 -1.00 -3.71
CA ASP A 160 19.88 -0.50 -2.64
C ASP A 160 20.15 -1.58 -1.57
N MET A 161 19.18 -2.43 -1.25
CA MET A 161 19.39 -3.60 -0.39
C MET A 161 20.39 -4.61 -1.01
N TYR A 162 20.25 -4.91 -2.32
CA TYR A 162 21.16 -5.78 -3.06
C TYR A 162 22.58 -5.19 -3.16
N ASP A 163 22.68 -3.92 -3.52
CA ASP A 163 23.94 -3.21 -3.73
C ASP A 163 24.70 -3.03 -2.41
N THR A 164 23.99 -2.73 -1.31
CA THR A 164 24.57 -2.66 0.03
C THR A 164 25.17 -4.01 0.46
N TYR A 165 24.39 -5.09 0.41
CA TYR A 165 24.79 -6.35 1.04
C TYR A 165 25.44 -7.35 0.09
N TYR A 166 24.84 -7.63 -1.05
CA TYR A 166 25.40 -8.60 -1.99
C TYR A 166 26.60 -8.02 -2.72
N ALA A 167 26.44 -6.88 -3.40
CA ALA A 167 27.50 -6.26 -4.18
C ALA A 167 28.55 -5.55 -3.29
N GLY A 168 28.12 -5.01 -2.14
CA GLY A 168 28.97 -4.37 -1.15
C GLY A 168 29.61 -5.37 -0.17
N VAL A 169 28.93 -5.65 0.95
CA VAL A 169 29.47 -6.39 2.10
C VAL A 169 30.01 -7.77 1.72
N LEU A 170 29.23 -8.57 0.99
CA LEU A 170 29.59 -9.95 0.66
C LEU A 170 30.72 -10.01 -0.37
N GLN A 171 30.63 -9.34 -1.54
CA GLN A 171 31.76 -9.33 -2.48
C GLN A 171 33.05 -8.79 -1.85
N SER A 172 32.95 -7.74 -1.03
CA SER A 172 34.10 -7.14 -0.33
C SER A 172 34.75 -8.06 0.71
N SER A 173 34.11 -9.18 1.07
CA SER A 173 34.60 -10.17 2.02
C SER A 173 35.40 -11.32 1.37
N SER A 174 35.45 -11.35 0.04
CA SER A 174 36.26 -12.31 -0.72
C SER A 174 37.74 -12.24 -0.33
N GLY A 175 38.35 -13.41 -0.08
CA GLY A 175 39.73 -13.53 0.40
C GLY A 175 39.97 -13.14 1.87
N LYS A 176 38.97 -12.58 2.57
CA LYS A 176 39.03 -12.24 4.00
C LYS A 176 38.35 -13.31 4.87
N VAL A 177 37.30 -13.94 4.33
CA VAL A 177 36.52 -15.00 4.97
C VAL A 177 36.74 -16.34 4.23
N ALA A 178 36.53 -17.46 4.93
CA ALA A 178 36.60 -18.79 4.32
C ALA A 178 35.62 -18.91 3.14
N TYR A 179 36.12 -19.35 1.97
CA TYR A 179 35.37 -19.38 0.71
C TYR A 179 33.99 -20.03 0.83
N LYS A 180 33.89 -21.21 1.50
CA LYS A 180 32.60 -21.89 1.63
C LYS A 180 31.59 -21.06 2.43
N THR A 181 31.99 -20.50 3.57
CA THR A 181 31.13 -19.65 4.40
C THR A 181 30.60 -18.46 3.58
N LEU A 182 31.49 -17.76 2.85
CA LEU A 182 31.06 -16.67 1.98
C LEU A 182 30.13 -17.14 0.85
N SER A 183 30.43 -18.28 0.22
CA SER A 183 29.62 -18.83 -0.86
C SER A 183 28.23 -19.27 -0.41
N ASP A 184 28.11 -19.80 0.81
CA ASP A 184 26.82 -20.17 1.41
C ASP A 184 25.99 -18.89 1.66
N GLU A 185 26.58 -17.86 2.29
CA GLU A 185 25.93 -16.57 2.56
C GLU A 185 25.48 -15.83 1.30
N CYS A 186 26.32 -15.79 0.25
CA CYS A 186 25.93 -15.24 -1.07
C CYS A 186 24.74 -16.00 -1.67
N THR A 187 24.70 -17.33 -1.52
CA THR A 187 23.61 -18.16 -2.08
C THR A 187 22.30 -17.93 -1.31
N GLU A 188 22.37 -17.82 0.01
CA GLU A 188 21.20 -17.52 0.85
C GLU A 188 20.64 -16.12 0.55
N PHE A 189 21.50 -15.09 0.50
CA PHE A 189 21.07 -13.73 0.16
C PHE A 189 20.38 -13.68 -1.21
N TYR A 190 21.04 -14.22 -2.25
CA TYR A 190 20.55 -14.10 -3.62
C TYR A 190 19.18 -14.79 -3.80
N ARG A 191 18.96 -15.94 -3.14
CA ARG A 191 17.65 -16.61 -3.14
C ARG A 191 16.58 -15.73 -2.48
N ALA A 192 16.79 -15.32 -1.24
CA ALA A 192 15.82 -14.49 -0.52
C ALA A 192 15.48 -13.19 -1.26
N TYR A 193 16.49 -12.54 -1.86
CA TYR A 193 16.31 -11.36 -2.71
C TYR A 193 15.50 -11.66 -3.98
N SER A 194 15.86 -12.72 -4.71
CA SER A 194 15.19 -13.10 -5.97
C SER A 194 13.75 -13.53 -5.77
N ASP A 195 13.46 -14.25 -4.68
CA ASP A 195 12.11 -14.65 -4.30
C ASP A 195 11.29 -13.40 -3.95
N ALA A 196 11.81 -12.52 -3.09
CA ALA A 196 11.17 -11.27 -2.70
C ALA A 196 10.89 -10.30 -3.88
N GLN A 197 11.83 -10.12 -4.82
CA GLN A 197 11.55 -9.33 -6.03
C GLN A 197 10.48 -9.98 -6.90
N SER A 198 10.47 -11.31 -7.02
CA SER A 198 9.49 -12.02 -7.85
C SER A 198 8.07 -11.88 -7.29
N ASP A 199 7.91 -12.05 -5.98
CA ASP A 199 6.62 -11.92 -5.28
C ASP A 199 6.11 -10.48 -5.29
N LEU A 200 6.98 -9.49 -5.06
CA LEU A 200 6.61 -8.07 -5.09
C LEU A 200 6.24 -7.61 -6.50
N TYR A 201 7.02 -8.02 -7.52
CA TYR A 201 6.70 -7.72 -8.91
C TYR A 201 5.35 -8.31 -9.31
N ARG A 202 5.06 -9.54 -8.87
CA ARG A 202 3.82 -10.23 -9.17
C ARG A 202 2.62 -9.49 -8.58
N SER A 203 2.63 -9.20 -7.28
CA SER A 203 1.52 -8.50 -6.63
C SER A 203 1.32 -7.08 -7.20
N TYR A 204 2.41 -6.38 -7.56
CA TYR A 204 2.33 -5.11 -8.28
C TYR A 204 1.70 -5.26 -9.69
N SER A 205 2.16 -6.24 -10.47
CA SER A 205 1.70 -6.47 -11.85
C SER A 205 0.23 -6.91 -11.90
N ASP A 206 -0.19 -7.76 -10.97
CA ASP A 206 -1.58 -8.20 -10.83
C ASP A 206 -2.47 -7.01 -10.43
N ALA A 207 -2.07 -6.22 -9.43
CA ALA A 207 -2.79 -4.99 -9.03
C ALA A 207 -2.89 -3.94 -10.15
N GLN A 208 -1.79 -3.70 -10.89
CA GLN A 208 -1.79 -2.78 -12.03
C GLN A 208 -2.75 -3.26 -13.13
N SER A 209 -2.71 -4.55 -13.45
CA SER A 209 -3.57 -5.16 -14.47
C SER A 209 -5.05 -5.10 -14.07
N ASP A 210 -5.35 -5.34 -12.80
CA ASP A 210 -6.70 -5.26 -12.25
C ASP A 210 -7.25 -3.83 -12.31
N LEU A 211 -6.48 -2.85 -11.85
CA LEU A 211 -6.88 -1.44 -11.87
C LEU A 211 -7.13 -0.93 -13.31
N TYR A 212 -6.29 -1.33 -14.27
CA TYR A 212 -6.47 -0.97 -15.68
C TYR A 212 -7.75 -1.57 -16.28
N ARG A 213 -8.00 -2.86 -16.02
CA ARG A 213 -9.15 -3.59 -16.55
C ARG A 213 -10.44 -3.01 -15.98
N ASP A 214 -10.53 -2.88 -14.65
CA ASP A 214 -11.71 -2.38 -13.97
C ASP A 214 -12.03 -0.92 -14.38
N TYR A 215 -11.01 -0.06 -14.55
CA TYR A 215 -11.15 1.27 -15.16
C TYR A 215 -11.76 1.21 -16.58
N SER A 216 -11.23 0.31 -17.42
CA SER A 216 -11.62 0.17 -18.84
C SER A 216 -13.04 -0.35 -18.99
N ASP A 217 -13.44 -1.31 -18.16
CA ASP A 217 -14.78 -1.89 -18.13
C ASP A 217 -15.82 -0.86 -17.67
N VAL A 218 -15.55 -0.12 -16.59
CA VAL A 218 -16.43 0.96 -16.09
C VAL A 218 -16.56 2.10 -17.10
N LEU A 219 -15.46 2.57 -17.71
CA LEU A 219 -15.54 3.62 -18.73
C LEU A 219 -16.36 3.18 -19.95
N SER A 220 -16.25 1.89 -20.33
CA SER A 220 -17.03 1.29 -21.41
C SER A 220 -18.51 1.14 -21.04
N ALA A 221 -18.84 0.81 -19.79
CA ALA A 221 -20.21 0.79 -19.29
C ALA A 221 -20.84 2.20 -19.34
N PHE A 222 -20.12 3.23 -18.88
CA PHE A 222 -20.60 4.63 -18.92
C PHE A 222 -20.87 5.11 -20.34
N TYR A 223 -20.06 4.72 -21.34
CA TYR A 223 -20.33 5.02 -22.75
C TYR A 223 -21.66 4.42 -23.22
N ASN A 224 -21.96 3.20 -22.77
CA ASN A 224 -23.21 2.49 -23.07
C ASN A 224 -24.39 2.92 -22.17
N LYS A 225 -24.21 3.93 -21.31
CA LYS A 225 -25.20 4.43 -20.32
C LYS A 225 -25.60 3.38 -19.27
N GLU A 226 -24.74 2.39 -19.05
CA GLU A 226 -24.82 1.52 -17.87
C GLU A 226 -24.05 2.18 -16.73
N TYR A 227 -24.69 2.32 -15.57
CA TYR A 227 -24.15 3.02 -14.41
C TYR A 227 -24.14 2.14 -13.15
N ASP A 228 -24.56 0.89 -13.26
CA ASP A 228 -24.41 -0.12 -12.22
C ASP A 228 -22.96 -0.65 -12.22
N VAL A 229 -22.11 -0.04 -11.38
CA VAL A 229 -20.69 -0.39 -11.25
C VAL A 229 -20.52 -1.78 -10.66
N ASP A 230 -21.37 -2.19 -9.71
CA ASP A 230 -21.32 -3.51 -9.09
C ASP A 230 -21.61 -4.61 -10.12
N LYS A 231 -22.67 -4.45 -10.91
CA LYS A 231 -22.96 -5.30 -12.07
C LYS A 231 -21.84 -5.31 -13.11
N THR A 232 -21.21 -4.17 -13.35
CA THR A 232 -20.12 -4.04 -14.34
C THR A 232 -18.87 -4.81 -13.92
N LEU A 233 -18.49 -4.73 -12.64
CA LEU A 233 -17.29 -5.37 -12.09
C LEU A 233 -17.52 -6.80 -11.57
N GLY A 234 -18.77 -7.25 -11.49
CA GLY A 234 -19.14 -8.61 -11.13
C GLY A 234 -19.44 -8.84 -9.63
N ASN A 235 -19.88 -7.81 -8.90
CA ASN A 235 -20.10 -7.80 -7.46
C ASN A 235 -18.82 -8.14 -6.66
N LYS A 236 -17.75 -7.38 -6.89
CA LYS A 236 -16.54 -7.36 -6.07
C LYS A 236 -16.77 -6.62 -4.75
#